data_AF-A0A1S3MH47-F1
#
_entry.id   AF-A0A1S3MH47-F1
#
_cell.length_a   1.000
_cell.length_b   1.000
_cell.length_c   1.000
_cell.angle_alpha   90.00
_cell.angle_beta   90.00
_cell.angle_gamma   90.00
#
_symmetry.space_group_name_H-M   'P 1'
#
loop_
_entity.id
_entity.type
_entity.pdbx_description
1 polymer ?
#
loop_
_entity_poly.entity_id
_entity_poly.type
_entity_poly.pdbx_seq_one_letter_code
_entity_poly.pdbx_strand_id
1 'polypeptide(L)'
;MCTLDALEPLPACRCGIMCYHLYSTVTLCLVYWFSPGDALDIADLTLVNPDPMVTSSDSSLHCVSSDWTSRPDSTTSSSSSILGMGRDFPLTHPQRLPVGPDTAYHHASKIEWKTRSDIFGEFYCRARKSDTNQIYTYKMLNEATFLPKSLTITVSIGEDVDICFTRRKVFAEDAVIYKNDSFIHSVPKNEIPDILVYPIQGVASSDAGLYTARSIAGAKSTSAITRLIVRKCKPGLWGPSCEHSCPVCSNGGVCHDETGECICTPGFKGQTCET
;
A
#
# COMPACT_ATOMS: atom_id res chain seq x y z
N MET A 1 42.01 -13.71 -32.52
CA MET A 1 40.74 -13.52 -33.25
C MET A 1 39.62 -14.11 -32.40
N CYS A 2 38.94 -13.26 -31.64
CA CYS A 2 37.57 -13.46 -31.16
C CYS A 2 36.93 -12.07 -31.21
N THR A 3 35.82 -12.00 -31.92
CA THR A 3 35.08 -10.82 -32.37
C THR A 3 34.16 -10.29 -31.27
N LEU A 4 33.94 -8.97 -31.30
CA LEU A 4 32.91 -8.26 -30.53
C LEU A 4 31.52 -8.69 -31.00
N ASP A 5 30.63 -8.99 -30.04
CA ASP A 5 29.19 -8.86 -30.22
C ASP A 5 28.62 -7.99 -29.09
N ALA A 6 27.70 -7.12 -29.49
CA ALA A 6 27.08 -6.08 -28.68
C ALA A 6 26.00 -6.64 -27.75
N LEU A 7 25.99 -6.19 -26.48
CA LEU A 7 24.87 -6.31 -25.54
C LEU A 7 24.79 -5.04 -24.67
N GLU A 8 23.55 -4.69 -24.32
CA GLU A 8 22.95 -3.48 -23.73
C GLU A 8 23.68 -2.77 -22.56
N PRO A 9 23.35 -1.49 -22.27
CA PRO A 9 24.01 -0.73 -21.20
C PRO A 9 23.49 -1.17 -19.83
N LEU A 10 24.29 -1.97 -19.11
CA LEU A 10 24.12 -2.18 -17.67
C LEU A 10 24.52 -0.92 -16.89
N PRO A 11 23.93 -0.66 -15.70
CA PRO A 11 24.26 0.49 -14.89
C PRO A 11 25.73 0.43 -14.47
N ALA A 12 26.42 1.55 -14.60
CA ALA A 12 27.86 1.66 -14.36
C ALA A 12 28.23 1.25 -12.92
N CYS A 13 28.64 0.00 -12.73
CA CYS A 13 29.33 -0.45 -11.53
C CYS A 13 30.72 0.21 -11.49
N ARG A 14 30.95 1.15 -10.58
CA ARG A 14 32.29 1.70 -10.37
C ARG A 14 33.11 0.74 -9.50
N CYS A 15 34.06 0.05 -10.11
CA CYS A 15 35.04 -0.76 -9.41
C CYS A 15 36.15 0.15 -8.85
N GLY A 16 36.25 0.28 -7.53
CA GLY A 16 37.35 0.97 -6.86
C GLY A 16 38.39 -0.04 -6.40
N ILE A 17 39.64 0.11 -6.85
CA ILE A 17 40.78 -0.70 -6.39
C ILE A 17 41.60 0.16 -5.43
N MET A 18 41.70 -0.20 -4.16
CA MET A 18 42.71 0.35 -3.24
C MET A 18 43.86 -0.63 -3.12
N CYS A 19 45.06 -0.20 -3.52
CA CYS A 19 46.29 -0.97 -3.40
C CYS A 19 47.17 -0.38 -2.29
N TYR A 20 47.59 -1.22 -1.36
CA TYR A 20 48.57 -0.87 -0.33
C TYR A 20 49.90 -1.53 -0.68
N HIS A 21 50.98 -0.75 -0.65
CA HIS A 21 52.34 -1.27 -0.79
C HIS A 21 52.89 -1.63 0.60
N LEU A 22 52.94 -2.92 0.91
CA LEU A 22 53.70 -3.43 2.06
C LEU A 22 55.02 -3.98 1.52
N TYR A 23 56.05 -3.13 1.56
CA TYR A 23 57.42 -3.39 1.11
C TYR A 23 57.63 -3.51 -0.42
N SER A 24 58.87 -3.22 -0.83
CA SER A 24 59.29 -2.87 -2.21
C SER A 24 59.00 -3.90 -3.30
N THR A 25 58.37 -5.04 -3.00
CA THR A 25 58.08 -6.12 -3.96
C THR A 25 56.68 -6.73 -3.86
N VAL A 26 55.81 -6.30 -2.93
CA VAL A 26 54.46 -6.89 -2.76
C VAL A 26 53.37 -5.81 -2.69
N THR A 27 52.41 -5.89 -3.60
CA THR A 27 51.24 -4.99 -3.67
C THR A 27 49.98 -5.77 -3.35
N LEU A 28 49.25 -5.36 -2.31
CA LEU A 28 47.98 -5.98 -1.92
C LEU A 28 46.83 -5.08 -2.39
N CYS A 29 46.01 -5.54 -3.32
CA CYS A 29 44.89 -4.77 -3.86
C CYS A 29 43.57 -5.39 -3.39
N LEU A 30 42.77 -4.62 -2.65
CA LEU A 30 41.43 -5.01 -2.22
C LEU A 30 40.42 -4.45 -3.23
N VAL A 31 39.61 -5.35 -3.80
CA VAL A 31 38.53 -5.00 -4.73
C VAL A 31 37.26 -4.81 -3.90
N TYR A 32 36.86 -3.55 -3.71
CA TYR A 32 35.61 -3.24 -3.01
C TYR A 32 34.49 -3.09 -4.04
N TRP A 33 33.43 -3.86 -3.84
CA TRP A 33 32.17 -3.72 -4.54
C TRP A 33 31.36 -2.64 -3.83
N PHE A 34 31.44 -1.41 -4.31
CA PHE A 34 30.42 -0.42 -3.97
C PHE A 34 29.21 -0.73 -4.85
N SER A 35 28.26 -1.49 -4.32
CA SER A 35 26.90 -1.40 -4.82
C SER A 35 26.45 0.03 -4.51
N PRO A 36 26.04 0.85 -5.49
CA PRO A 36 25.25 2.01 -5.15
C PRO A 36 24.02 1.45 -4.44
N GLY A 37 23.94 1.64 -3.12
CA GLY A 37 22.69 1.42 -2.42
C GLY A 37 21.68 2.34 -3.06
N ASP A 38 20.55 1.79 -3.50
CA ASP A 38 19.40 2.60 -3.86
C ASP A 38 19.16 3.55 -2.68
N ALA A 39 19.29 4.85 -2.93
CA ALA A 39 18.84 5.84 -1.97
C ALA A 39 17.39 5.47 -1.65
N LEU A 40 17.08 5.27 -0.36
CA LEU A 40 15.69 5.10 0.10
C LEU A 40 14.84 6.12 -0.66
N ASP A 41 13.85 5.64 -1.40
CA ASP A 41 12.88 6.47 -2.12
C ASP A 41 12.01 7.12 -1.04
N ILE A 42 12.55 8.14 -0.37
CA ILE A 42 11.86 8.95 0.65
C ILE A 42 10.89 9.80 -0.14
N ALA A 43 9.72 9.21 -0.42
CA ALA A 43 8.61 9.91 -1.03
C ALA A 43 7.55 10.16 0.03
N ASP A 44 7.31 11.41 0.40
CA ASP A 44 6.17 11.77 1.23
C ASP A 44 4.92 11.76 0.35
N LEU A 45 4.24 10.61 0.37
CA LEU A 45 3.10 10.31 -0.48
C LEU A 45 1.83 10.27 0.39
N THR A 46 0.79 10.95 -0.07
CA THR A 46 -0.54 10.93 0.56
C THR A 46 -1.60 10.55 -0.47
N LEU A 47 -2.39 9.52 -0.15
CA LEU A 47 -3.56 9.11 -0.92
C LEU A 47 -4.84 9.57 -0.22
N VAL A 48 -5.54 10.52 -0.84
CA VAL A 48 -6.77 11.12 -0.32
C VAL A 48 -7.98 10.48 -0.99
N ASN A 49 -8.87 9.91 -0.17
CA ASN A 49 -10.14 9.35 -0.59
C ASN A 49 -11.29 10.10 0.11
N PRO A 50 -11.88 11.12 -0.53
CA PRO A 50 -12.89 11.96 0.11
C PRO A 50 -14.21 11.23 0.37
N ASP A 51 -14.50 10.20 -0.42
CA ASP A 51 -15.76 9.46 -0.41
C ASP A 51 -15.51 7.95 -0.55
N PRO A 52 -15.02 7.27 0.51
CA PRO A 52 -14.86 5.82 0.49
C PRO A 52 -16.21 5.10 0.34
N MET A 53 -17.30 5.74 0.77
CA MET A 53 -18.69 5.29 0.60
C MET A 53 -19.36 6.04 -0.53
N VAL A 54 -19.48 5.38 -1.67
CA VAL A 54 -19.92 5.98 -2.93
C VAL A 54 -21.45 6.00 -3.00
N THR A 55 -22.02 7.19 -2.91
CA THR A 55 -23.47 7.45 -3.03
C THR A 55 -23.86 8.07 -4.37
N SER A 56 -22.96 8.84 -4.99
CA SER A 56 -23.15 9.51 -6.28
C SER A 56 -22.18 8.99 -7.35
N SER A 57 -22.33 9.47 -8.58
CA SER A 57 -21.37 9.25 -9.66
C SER A 57 -20.15 10.17 -9.60
N ASP A 58 -20.25 11.27 -8.86
CA ASP A 58 -19.22 12.31 -8.76
C ASP A 58 -18.29 11.97 -7.60
N SER A 59 -17.24 11.21 -7.93
CA SER A 59 -16.28 10.65 -6.97
C SER A 59 -14.86 10.92 -7.45
N SER A 60 -13.92 11.04 -6.52
CA SER A 60 -12.51 11.25 -6.86
C SER A 60 -11.55 10.48 -5.95
N LEU A 61 -10.32 10.33 -6.42
CA LEU A 61 -9.15 9.95 -5.62
C LEU A 61 -8.01 10.88 -5.99
N HIS A 62 -7.26 11.33 -5.00
CA HIS A 62 -6.11 12.21 -5.20
C HIS A 62 -4.87 11.55 -4.62
N CYS A 63 -3.80 11.51 -5.38
CA CYS A 63 -2.50 11.14 -4.90
C CYS A 63 -1.57 12.34 -4.97
N VAL A 64 -1.03 12.75 -3.83
CA VAL A 64 -0.25 13.96 -3.65
C VAL A 64 1.11 13.57 -3.11
N SER A 65 2.16 14.17 -3.65
CA SER A 65 3.51 14.11 -3.08
C SER A 65 3.98 15.49 -2.68
N SER A 66 4.66 15.60 -1.53
CA SER A 66 5.26 16.86 -1.09
C SER A 66 6.67 17.08 -1.65
N ASP A 67 7.25 16.10 -2.36
CA ASP A 67 8.62 16.16 -2.85
C ASP A 67 8.77 17.12 -4.02
N TRP A 68 9.54 18.19 -3.82
CA TRP A 68 9.95 19.13 -4.86
C TRP A 68 11.13 18.63 -5.71
N THR A 69 11.74 17.50 -5.36
CA THR A 69 13.08 17.09 -5.84
C THR A 69 13.08 16.45 -7.22
N SER A 70 11.94 16.05 -7.77
CA SER A 70 11.85 15.59 -9.16
C SER A 70 11.64 16.78 -10.11
N ARG A 71 12.72 17.53 -10.33
CA ARG A 71 12.80 18.43 -11.50
C ARG A 71 12.57 17.56 -12.75
N PRO A 72 11.64 17.90 -13.65
CA PRO A 72 11.55 17.19 -14.92
C PRO A 72 12.88 17.43 -15.64
N ASP A 73 13.63 16.36 -15.91
CA ASP A 73 14.81 16.45 -16.77
C ASP A 73 14.34 17.04 -18.11
N SER A 74 14.93 18.19 -18.46
CA SER A 74 14.55 19.02 -19.61
C SER A 74 14.85 18.36 -20.97
N THR A 75 15.07 17.05 -21.00
CA THR A 75 15.41 16.26 -22.19
C THR A 75 14.35 15.22 -22.57
N THR A 76 13.26 15.08 -21.82
CA THR A 76 12.13 14.21 -22.20
C THR A 76 10.82 14.99 -22.23
N SER A 77 10.36 15.29 -23.44
CA SER A 77 9.07 15.90 -23.76
C SER A 77 7.90 14.92 -23.54
N SER A 78 7.71 14.47 -22.30
CA SER A 78 6.48 13.79 -21.90
C SER A 78 6.00 14.30 -20.55
N SER A 79 4.88 15.02 -20.58
CA SER A 79 4.05 15.43 -19.45
C SER A 79 3.46 14.21 -18.73
N SER A 80 4.31 13.40 -18.11
CA SER A 80 3.93 12.14 -17.48
C SER A 80 4.12 12.26 -15.98
N SER A 81 3.03 12.28 -15.22
CA SER A 81 3.02 12.41 -13.76
C SER A 81 3.99 11.42 -13.10
N ILE A 82 4.82 11.90 -12.17
CA ILE A 82 5.78 11.11 -11.39
C ILE A 82 5.09 10.05 -10.51
N LEU A 83 3.82 10.28 -10.20
CA LEU A 83 2.97 9.40 -9.40
C LEU A 83 2.19 8.44 -10.30
N GLY A 84 2.13 7.17 -9.90
CA GLY A 84 1.31 6.15 -10.52
C GLY A 84 0.10 5.84 -9.65
N MET A 85 -1.09 5.84 -10.23
CA MET A 85 -2.31 5.38 -9.57
C MET A 85 -2.87 4.16 -10.32
N GLY A 86 -3.45 3.22 -9.58
CA GLY A 86 -3.97 1.98 -10.15
C GLY A 86 -5.07 1.34 -9.30
N ARG A 87 -5.54 0.18 -9.74
CA ARG A 87 -6.58 -0.63 -9.07
C ARG A 87 -6.10 -2.07 -9.00
N ASP A 88 -6.09 -2.64 -7.78
CA ASP A 88 -5.67 -4.02 -7.53
C ASP A 88 -6.84 -4.96 -7.21
N PHE A 89 -8.02 -4.42 -6.89
CA PHE A 89 -9.25 -5.19 -6.75
C PHE A 89 -10.47 -4.44 -7.28
N PRO A 90 -11.42 -5.10 -7.97
CA PRO A 90 -11.31 -6.46 -8.49
C PRO A 90 -10.27 -6.56 -9.61
N LEU A 91 -9.57 -7.69 -9.69
CA LEU A 91 -8.69 -8.02 -10.81
C LEU A 91 -9.54 -8.28 -12.05
N THR A 92 -9.82 -7.23 -12.82
CA THR A 92 -10.46 -7.33 -14.14
C THR A 92 -9.45 -7.02 -15.24
N HIS A 93 -9.76 -7.40 -16.49
CA HIS A 93 -8.96 -7.06 -17.68
C HIS A 93 -8.49 -5.59 -17.63
N PRO A 94 -7.31 -5.25 -18.20
CA PRO A 94 -6.65 -3.97 -17.98
C PRO A 94 -7.57 -2.80 -18.35
N GLN A 95 -8.23 -2.24 -17.33
CA GLN A 95 -9.10 -1.10 -17.47
C GLN A 95 -8.26 0.14 -17.21
N ARG A 96 -8.11 0.97 -18.24
CA ARG A 96 -7.40 2.25 -18.08
C ARG A 96 -8.24 3.15 -17.19
N LEU A 97 -7.74 3.42 -15.99
CA LEU A 97 -8.30 4.45 -15.12
C LEU A 97 -8.03 5.83 -15.74
N PRO A 98 -8.96 6.78 -15.63
CA PRO A 98 -8.79 8.14 -16.15
C PRO A 98 -7.87 8.96 -15.24
N VAL A 99 -6.62 8.52 -15.09
CA VAL A 99 -5.60 9.22 -14.29
C VAL A 99 -5.16 10.47 -15.02
N GLY A 100 -5.29 11.63 -14.37
CA GLY A 100 -4.84 12.92 -14.89
C GLY A 100 -4.06 13.71 -13.83
N PRO A 101 -3.39 14.81 -14.22
CA PRO A 101 -2.79 15.72 -13.26
C PRO A 101 -3.88 16.42 -12.43
N ASP A 102 -3.59 16.67 -11.16
CA ASP A 102 -4.41 17.55 -10.33
C ASP A 102 -3.78 18.95 -10.33
N THR A 103 -4.53 19.95 -10.79
CA THR A 103 -4.05 21.34 -10.87
C THR A 103 -4.15 22.10 -9.56
N ALA A 104 -4.84 21.55 -8.56
CA ALA A 104 -4.96 22.17 -7.24
C ALA A 104 -3.66 22.03 -6.40
N TYR A 105 -2.81 21.05 -6.73
CA TYR A 105 -1.57 20.76 -6.02
C TYR A 105 -0.41 20.67 -7.03
N HIS A 106 0.78 21.13 -6.64
CA HIS A 106 1.93 21.18 -7.56
C HIS A 106 2.34 19.80 -8.10
N HIS A 107 2.38 18.77 -7.24
CA HIS A 107 2.78 17.40 -7.58
C HIS A 107 1.71 16.39 -7.18
N ALA A 108 0.63 16.36 -7.95
CA ALA A 108 -0.48 15.45 -7.68
C ALA A 108 -1.09 14.85 -8.95
N SER A 109 -1.60 13.64 -8.80
CA SER A 109 -2.42 12.96 -9.80
C SER A 109 -3.79 12.68 -9.21
N LYS A 110 -4.83 12.71 -10.04
CA LYS A 110 -6.19 12.41 -9.62
C LYS A 110 -6.87 11.42 -10.56
N ILE A 111 -7.82 10.70 -10.01
CA ILE A 111 -8.83 9.95 -10.76
C ILE A 111 -10.17 10.61 -10.48
N GLU A 112 -10.90 10.93 -11.55
CA GLU A 112 -12.28 11.43 -11.46
C GLU A 112 -13.21 10.48 -12.18
N TRP A 113 -14.22 10.00 -11.47
CA TRP A 113 -15.28 9.21 -12.06
C TRP A 113 -16.48 10.09 -12.40
N LYS A 114 -17.10 9.78 -13.54
CA LYS A 114 -18.38 10.37 -13.98
C LYS A 114 -19.52 9.35 -13.95
N THR A 115 -19.20 8.08 -13.72
CA THR A 115 -20.14 6.97 -13.71
C THR A 115 -19.80 6.03 -12.57
N ARG A 116 -20.84 5.38 -12.01
CA ARG A 116 -20.69 4.46 -10.86
C ARG A 116 -20.13 3.07 -11.21
N SER A 117 -19.97 2.76 -12.50
CA SER A 117 -19.63 1.43 -13.01
C SER A 117 -18.27 0.91 -12.52
N ASP A 118 -17.30 1.80 -12.32
CA ASP A 118 -15.89 1.45 -12.12
C ASP A 118 -15.29 2.07 -10.86
N ILE A 119 -16.14 2.60 -9.98
CA ILE A 119 -15.72 3.26 -8.75
C ILE A 119 -15.40 2.22 -7.67
N PHE A 120 -16.07 1.06 -7.68
CA PHE A 120 -15.84 0.00 -6.69
C PHE A 120 -14.44 -0.60 -6.82
N GLY A 121 -13.72 -0.71 -5.70
CA GLY A 121 -12.46 -1.44 -5.67
C GLY A 121 -11.45 -1.02 -4.60
N GLU A 122 -10.29 -1.68 -4.64
CA GLU A 122 -9.05 -1.30 -3.98
C GLU A 122 -8.17 -0.55 -4.97
N PHE A 123 -7.79 0.66 -4.62
CA PHE A 123 -6.95 1.55 -5.42
C PHE A 123 -5.66 1.84 -4.69
N TYR A 124 -4.58 2.00 -5.45
CA TYR A 124 -3.29 2.36 -4.90
C TYR A 124 -2.74 3.62 -5.52
N CYS A 125 -1.83 4.26 -4.79
CA CYS A 125 -0.87 5.20 -5.34
C CYS A 125 0.56 4.79 -5.00
N ARG A 126 1.48 5.05 -5.92
CA ARG A 126 2.92 4.83 -5.78
C ARG A 126 3.75 5.91 -6.45
N ALA A 127 4.99 6.05 -6.02
CA ALA A 127 6.03 6.70 -6.82
C ALA A 127 6.52 5.77 -7.93
N ARG A 128 6.85 6.30 -9.12
CA ARG A 128 7.23 5.50 -10.31
C ARG A 128 8.45 4.58 -10.14
N LYS A 129 9.30 4.79 -9.13
CA LYS A 129 10.54 4.02 -8.91
C LYS A 129 10.48 3.00 -7.78
N SER A 130 9.37 2.94 -7.02
CA SER A 130 9.21 1.98 -5.93
C SER A 130 8.01 1.08 -6.20
N ASP A 131 8.28 -0.18 -6.52
CA ASP A 131 7.25 -1.23 -6.53
C ASP A 131 6.86 -1.66 -5.11
N THR A 132 7.61 -1.25 -4.08
CA THR A 132 7.38 -1.65 -2.68
C THR A 132 6.56 -0.63 -1.87
N ASN A 133 6.48 0.63 -2.30
CA ASN A 133 5.84 1.71 -1.54
C ASN A 133 4.50 2.12 -2.17
N GLN A 134 3.49 1.26 -2.02
CA GLN A 134 2.11 1.54 -2.43
C GLN A 134 1.25 1.91 -1.22
N ILE A 135 0.52 3.01 -1.31
CA ILE A 135 -0.53 3.38 -0.36
C ILE A 135 -1.86 2.98 -0.97
N TYR A 136 -2.71 2.33 -0.17
CA TYR A 136 -3.98 1.78 -0.63
C TYR A 136 -5.18 2.49 -0.01
N THR A 137 -6.27 2.54 -0.76
CA THR A 137 -7.58 2.99 -0.30
C THR A 137 -8.69 2.22 -1.01
N TYR A 138 -9.92 2.32 -0.50
CA TYR A 138 -11.04 1.52 -0.99
C TYR A 138 -12.24 2.40 -1.26
N LYS A 139 -12.96 2.07 -2.34
CA LYS A 139 -14.27 2.63 -2.61
C LYS A 139 -15.30 1.52 -2.67
N MET A 140 -16.36 1.64 -1.88
CA MET A 140 -17.48 0.70 -1.87
C MET A 140 -18.78 1.43 -2.13
N LEU A 141 -19.72 0.74 -2.78
CA LEU A 141 -21.04 1.29 -3.05
C LEU A 141 -21.86 1.34 -1.75
N ASN A 142 -22.58 2.43 -1.51
CA ASN A 142 -23.46 2.56 -0.34
C ASN A 142 -24.60 1.52 -0.31
N GLU A 143 -24.90 0.87 -1.44
CA GLU A 143 -25.88 -0.21 -1.54
C GLU A 143 -25.37 -1.56 -1.03
N ALA A 144 -24.09 -1.67 -0.67
CA ALA A 144 -23.49 -2.88 -0.13
C ALA A 144 -24.30 -3.45 1.05
N THR A 145 -24.35 -4.78 1.12
CA THR A 145 -25.11 -5.52 2.16
C THR A 145 -24.46 -5.40 3.54
N PHE A 146 -23.15 -5.19 3.55
CA PHE A 146 -22.33 -4.97 4.72
C PHE A 146 -21.49 -3.71 4.52
N LEU A 147 -20.99 -3.14 5.61
CA LEU A 147 -19.91 -2.14 5.61
C LEU A 147 -18.87 -2.50 6.66
N PRO A 148 -17.58 -2.24 6.41
CA PRO A 148 -16.53 -2.52 7.39
C PRO A 148 -16.64 -1.56 8.59
N LYS A 149 -16.28 -2.01 9.79
CA LYS A 149 -16.11 -1.09 10.93
C LYS A 149 -14.91 -0.16 10.74
N SER A 150 -13.86 -0.64 10.08
CA SER A 150 -12.64 0.10 9.76
C SER A 150 -12.17 -0.25 8.36
N LEU A 151 -11.73 0.75 7.58
CA LEU A 151 -11.20 0.53 6.23
C LEU A 151 -9.88 -0.25 6.24
N THR A 152 -9.06 0.00 7.25
CA THR A 152 -7.82 -0.71 7.52
C THR A 152 -7.78 -1.13 8.98
N ILE A 153 -7.14 -2.25 9.26
CA ILE A 153 -6.85 -2.75 10.59
C ILE A 153 -5.36 -3.06 10.62
N THR A 154 -4.63 -2.48 11.56
CA THR A 154 -3.19 -2.70 11.72
C THR A 154 -2.94 -3.46 13.01
N VAL A 155 -2.26 -4.61 12.90
CA VAL A 155 -1.90 -5.47 14.02
C VAL A 155 -0.47 -5.98 13.86
N SER A 156 0.12 -6.48 14.93
CA SER A 156 1.41 -7.15 14.93
C SER A 156 1.27 -8.67 14.93
N ILE A 157 2.28 -9.38 14.41
CA ILE A 157 2.31 -10.85 14.46
C ILE A 157 2.12 -11.35 15.90
N GLY A 158 1.25 -12.33 16.08
CA GLY A 158 0.92 -12.97 17.34
C GLY A 158 -0.19 -12.29 18.15
N GLU A 159 -0.70 -11.14 17.71
CA GLU A 159 -1.91 -10.54 18.30
C GLU A 159 -3.18 -11.25 17.82
N ASP A 160 -4.26 -11.10 18.57
CA ASP A 160 -5.60 -11.53 18.18
C ASP A 160 -6.38 -10.36 17.58
N VAL A 161 -7.21 -10.61 16.57
CA VAL A 161 -7.99 -9.56 15.90
C VAL A 161 -9.33 -10.06 15.39
N ASP A 162 -10.33 -9.18 15.45
CA ASP A 162 -11.67 -9.42 14.92
C ASP A 162 -11.92 -8.57 13.68
N ILE A 163 -12.06 -9.20 12.51
CA ILE A 163 -12.47 -8.51 11.29
C ILE A 163 -13.99 -8.36 11.31
N CYS A 164 -14.46 -7.11 11.42
CA CYS A 164 -15.86 -6.80 11.67
C CYS A 164 -16.54 -6.08 10.50
N PHE A 165 -17.73 -6.57 10.12
CA PHE A 165 -18.61 -5.94 9.15
C PHE A 165 -20.01 -5.71 9.73
N THR A 166 -20.49 -4.48 9.67
CA THR A 166 -21.84 -4.10 10.09
C THR A 166 -22.84 -4.42 8.98
N ARG A 167 -23.88 -5.20 9.30
CA ARG A 167 -24.99 -5.53 8.39
C ARG A 167 -25.83 -4.28 8.13
N ARG A 168 -26.01 -3.95 6.85
CA ARG A 168 -26.79 -2.77 6.41
C ARG A 168 -28.17 -3.11 5.89
N LYS A 169 -28.34 -4.33 5.36
CA LYS A 169 -29.59 -4.80 4.76
C LYS A 169 -29.88 -6.22 5.21
N VAL A 170 -31.16 -6.52 5.39
CA VAL A 170 -31.65 -7.89 5.55
C VAL A 170 -31.81 -8.49 4.15
N PHE A 171 -31.38 -9.73 3.98
CA PHE A 171 -31.40 -10.47 2.71
C PHE A 171 -31.62 -11.96 3.01
N ALA A 172 -32.05 -12.73 2.01
CA ALA A 172 -32.56 -14.10 2.18
C ALA A 172 -31.53 -15.19 1.82
N GLU A 173 -30.29 -14.80 1.56
CA GLU A 173 -29.18 -15.66 1.21
C GLU A 173 -28.09 -15.65 2.30
N ASP A 174 -27.08 -16.50 2.14
CA ASP A 174 -25.99 -16.61 3.10
C ASP A 174 -25.01 -15.43 2.97
N ALA A 175 -24.37 -15.06 4.08
CA ALA A 175 -23.26 -14.12 4.08
C ALA A 175 -21.96 -14.88 3.81
N VAL A 176 -21.06 -14.28 3.03
CA VAL A 176 -19.78 -14.88 2.67
C VAL A 176 -18.65 -13.88 2.87
N ILE A 177 -17.51 -14.39 3.35
CA ILE A 177 -16.27 -13.63 3.52
C ILE A 177 -15.20 -14.23 2.60
N TYR A 178 -14.49 -13.35 1.89
CA TYR A 178 -13.35 -13.70 1.05
C TYR A 178 -12.10 -12.98 1.55
N LYS A 179 -10.94 -13.61 1.38
CA LYS A 179 -9.61 -13.04 1.57
C LYS A 179 -8.86 -13.11 0.24
N ASN A 180 -8.38 -11.98 -0.27
CA ASN A 180 -7.71 -11.89 -1.57
C ASN A 180 -8.52 -12.60 -2.67
N ASP A 181 -9.83 -12.33 -2.73
CA ASP A 181 -10.81 -12.95 -3.65
C ASP A 181 -10.99 -14.48 -3.50
N SER A 182 -10.38 -15.10 -2.49
CA SER A 182 -10.55 -16.53 -2.15
C SER A 182 -11.55 -16.70 -1.02
N PHE A 183 -12.51 -17.61 -1.17
CA PHE A 183 -13.53 -17.88 -0.15
C PHE A 183 -12.90 -18.42 1.14
N ILE A 184 -13.30 -17.89 2.31
CA ILE A 184 -12.78 -18.33 3.62
C ILE A 184 -13.86 -18.66 4.66
N HIS A 185 -15.03 -18.03 4.60
CA HIS A 185 -16.07 -18.22 5.62
C HIS A 185 -17.47 -17.91 5.09
N SER A 186 -18.49 -18.54 5.66
CA SER A 186 -19.89 -18.27 5.37
C SER A 186 -20.76 -18.37 6.62
N VAL A 187 -21.79 -17.52 6.70
CA VAL A 187 -22.81 -17.56 7.75
C VAL A 187 -24.19 -17.82 7.12
N PRO A 188 -24.92 -18.86 7.55
CA PRO A 188 -26.25 -19.16 7.02
C PRO A 188 -27.23 -18.01 7.20
N LYS A 189 -28.13 -17.80 6.23
CA LYS A 189 -29.10 -16.68 6.19
C LYS A 189 -29.88 -16.40 7.48
N ASN A 190 -30.20 -17.43 8.26
CA ASN A 190 -30.99 -17.35 9.49
C ASN A 190 -30.16 -16.97 10.73
N GLU A 191 -28.84 -17.00 10.61
CA GLU A 191 -27.88 -16.81 11.70
C GLU A 191 -27.01 -15.57 11.49
N ILE A 192 -27.24 -14.79 10.42
CA ILE A 192 -26.46 -13.59 10.11
C ILE A 192 -26.70 -12.53 11.20
N PRO A 193 -25.68 -12.20 12.03
CA PRO A 193 -25.81 -11.20 13.08
C PRO A 193 -25.84 -9.77 12.51
N ASP A 194 -26.13 -8.78 13.36
CA ASP A 194 -26.01 -7.36 13.00
C ASP A 194 -24.55 -6.95 12.74
N ILE A 195 -23.61 -7.62 13.40
CA ILE A 195 -22.17 -7.45 13.19
C ILE A 195 -21.58 -8.82 12.87
N LEU A 196 -21.19 -9.00 11.61
CA LEU A 196 -20.47 -10.18 11.15
C LEU A 196 -19.02 -10.08 11.60
N VAL A 197 -18.55 -11.08 12.35
CA VAL A 197 -17.20 -11.11 12.93
C VAL A 197 -16.45 -12.32 12.38
N TYR A 198 -15.23 -12.10 11.92
CA TYR A 198 -14.27 -13.15 11.58
C TYR A 198 -13.04 -13.01 12.49
N PRO A 199 -12.92 -13.86 13.54
CA PRO A 199 -11.82 -13.79 14.49
C PRO A 199 -10.57 -14.48 13.92
N ILE A 200 -9.41 -13.87 14.14
CA ILE A 200 -8.10 -14.45 13.86
C ILE A 200 -7.32 -14.43 15.17
N GLN A 201 -6.83 -15.59 15.59
CA GLN A 201 -6.05 -15.76 16.81
C GLN A 201 -4.58 -15.96 16.44
N GLY A 202 -3.67 -15.30 17.13
CA GLY A 202 -2.23 -15.41 16.89
C GLY A 202 -1.86 -15.08 15.44
N VAL A 203 -2.23 -13.88 14.98
CA VAL A 203 -2.09 -13.41 13.60
C VAL A 203 -0.70 -13.71 13.02
N ALA A 204 -0.67 -14.29 11.83
CA ALA A 204 0.55 -14.52 11.06
C ALA A 204 0.68 -13.52 9.89
N SER A 205 1.89 -13.40 9.31
CA SER A 205 2.11 -12.55 8.13
C SER A 205 1.23 -12.93 6.94
N SER A 206 0.90 -14.22 6.80
CA SER A 206 0.00 -14.73 5.78
C SER A 206 -1.43 -14.24 5.93
N ASP A 207 -1.83 -13.74 7.10
CA ASP A 207 -3.19 -13.22 7.36
C ASP A 207 -3.43 -11.83 6.78
N ALA A 208 -2.37 -11.09 6.48
CA ALA A 208 -2.47 -9.81 5.80
C ALA A 208 -3.18 -9.95 4.44
N GLY A 209 -3.92 -8.91 4.07
CA GLY A 209 -4.59 -8.86 2.77
C GLY A 209 -5.96 -8.21 2.81
N LEU A 210 -6.64 -8.32 1.67
CA LEU A 210 -7.94 -7.73 1.42
C LEU A 210 -9.05 -8.70 1.86
N TYR A 211 -9.86 -8.28 2.83
CA TYR A 211 -11.03 -9.01 3.28
C TYR A 211 -12.30 -8.35 2.73
N THR A 212 -13.19 -9.16 2.17
CA THR A 212 -14.47 -8.67 1.64
C THR A 212 -15.64 -9.48 2.17
N ALA A 213 -16.77 -8.82 2.39
CA ALA A 213 -18.01 -9.45 2.84
C ALA A 213 -19.21 -9.03 1.99
N ARG A 214 -20.04 -9.99 1.58
CA ARG A 214 -21.27 -9.74 0.81
C ARG A 214 -22.28 -10.89 1.00
N SER A 215 -23.51 -10.68 0.52
CA SER A 215 -24.42 -11.79 0.22
C SER A 215 -23.84 -12.67 -0.88
N ILE A 216 -24.02 -14.00 -0.76
CA ILE A 216 -23.54 -14.98 -1.74
C ILE A 216 -24.11 -14.73 -3.15
N ALA A 217 -25.35 -14.25 -3.24
CA ALA A 217 -26.00 -13.88 -4.51
C ALA A 217 -25.64 -12.47 -5.00
N GLY A 218 -24.96 -11.66 -4.17
CA GLY A 218 -24.53 -10.32 -4.51
C GLY A 218 -23.37 -10.30 -5.51
N ALA A 219 -23.35 -9.31 -6.40
CA ALA A 219 -22.20 -9.04 -7.27
C ALA A 219 -20.95 -8.65 -6.45
N LYS A 220 -19.75 -8.84 -6.99
CA LYS A 220 -18.51 -8.42 -6.31
C LYS A 220 -18.53 -6.93 -5.95
N SER A 221 -19.12 -6.10 -6.80
CA SER A 221 -19.25 -4.64 -6.60
C SER A 221 -20.11 -4.24 -5.39
N THR A 222 -20.87 -5.15 -4.80
CA THR A 222 -21.68 -4.90 -3.60
C THR A 222 -21.02 -5.39 -2.31
N SER A 223 -19.71 -5.69 -2.37
CA SER A 223 -18.95 -6.13 -1.20
C SER A 223 -18.54 -4.97 -0.30
N ALA A 224 -18.54 -5.22 1.00
CA ALA A 224 -17.71 -4.47 1.93
C ALA A 224 -16.24 -4.85 1.70
N ILE A 225 -15.31 -3.92 1.95
CA ILE A 225 -13.88 -4.10 1.80
C ILE A 225 -13.19 -3.57 3.07
N THR A 226 -12.31 -4.37 3.65
CA THR A 226 -11.38 -3.93 4.70
C THR A 226 -10.03 -4.61 4.46
N ARG A 227 -8.92 -3.97 4.82
CA ARG A 227 -7.60 -4.56 4.69
C ARG A 227 -6.97 -4.79 6.06
N LEU A 228 -6.51 -6.02 6.26
CA LEU A 228 -5.66 -6.36 7.40
C LEU A 228 -4.21 -6.10 7.02
N ILE A 229 -3.54 -5.26 7.79
CA ILE A 229 -2.12 -4.94 7.70
C ILE A 229 -1.44 -5.62 8.89
N VAL A 230 -0.48 -6.49 8.61
CA VAL A 230 0.25 -7.23 9.65
C VAL A 230 1.70 -6.74 9.69
N ARG A 231 2.09 -6.13 10.81
CA ARG A 231 3.47 -5.77 11.11
C ARG A 231 4.27 -7.02 11.39
N LYS A 232 5.43 -7.18 10.74
CA LYS A 232 6.34 -8.34 10.85
C LYS A 232 6.86 -8.54 12.27
N CYS A 233 6.91 -7.48 13.07
CA CYS A 233 7.36 -7.54 14.45
C CYS A 233 6.20 -7.54 15.44
N LYS A 234 6.46 -8.16 16.60
CA LYS A 234 5.57 -8.09 17.77
C LYS A 234 5.35 -6.62 18.20
N PRO A 235 4.28 -6.35 18.97
CA PRO A 235 4.02 -4.99 19.46
C PRO A 235 5.23 -4.40 20.16
N GLY A 236 5.55 -3.14 19.83
CA GLY A 236 6.67 -2.42 20.43
C GLY A 236 8.06 -2.78 19.89
N LEU A 237 8.18 -3.66 18.89
CA LEU A 237 9.47 -4.02 18.28
C LEU A 237 9.56 -3.63 16.80
N TRP A 238 10.80 -3.42 16.32
CA TRP A 238 11.14 -3.15 14.93
C TRP A 238 12.55 -3.67 14.58
N GLY A 239 12.89 -3.60 13.29
CA GLY A 239 14.16 -4.00 12.70
C GLY A 239 14.05 -5.31 11.93
N PRO A 240 15.04 -5.66 11.10
CA PRO A 240 15.03 -6.86 10.28
C PRO A 240 14.82 -8.17 11.07
N SER A 241 15.27 -8.19 12.33
CA SER A 241 15.13 -9.29 13.28
C SER A 241 14.21 -8.97 14.47
N CYS A 242 13.51 -7.83 14.46
CA CYS A 242 12.65 -7.38 15.56
C CYS A 242 13.36 -7.23 16.93
N GLU A 243 14.63 -6.81 16.91
CA GLU A 243 15.47 -6.70 18.11
C GLU A 243 15.45 -5.31 18.75
N HIS A 244 14.96 -4.30 18.02
CA HIS A 244 14.93 -2.92 18.49
C HIS A 244 13.57 -2.55 19.05
N SER A 245 13.56 -1.78 20.13
CA SER A 245 12.32 -1.24 20.69
C SER A 245 11.84 -0.02 19.89
N CYS A 246 10.54 0.01 19.61
CA CYS A 246 9.90 1.15 18.95
C CYS A 246 9.93 2.39 19.85
N PRO A 247 10.10 3.59 19.27
CA PRO A 247 9.79 4.82 19.98
C PRO A 247 8.30 4.88 20.32
N VAL A 248 7.95 5.72 21.30
CA VAL A 248 6.55 6.00 21.62
C VAL A 248 6.00 6.95 20.55
N CYS A 249 5.13 6.44 19.68
CA CYS A 249 4.40 7.25 18.71
C CYS A 249 3.11 7.80 19.36
N SER A 250 3.03 9.13 19.51
CA SER A 250 1.89 9.84 20.07
C SER A 250 0.75 9.98 19.06
N ASN A 251 -0.43 10.43 19.51
CA ASN A 251 -1.56 10.80 18.66
C ASN A 251 -2.03 9.72 17.67
N GLY A 252 -1.90 8.46 18.07
CA GLY A 252 -2.30 7.31 17.24
C GLY A 252 -1.32 6.98 16.11
N GLY A 253 -0.10 7.54 16.14
CA GLY A 253 0.97 7.16 15.22
C GLY A 253 1.38 5.69 15.40
N VAL A 254 1.91 5.10 14.33
CA VAL A 254 2.31 3.69 14.30
C VAL A 254 3.79 3.59 13.98
N CYS A 255 4.54 2.84 14.79
CA CYS A 255 5.94 2.55 14.53
C CYS A 255 6.09 1.64 13.29
N HIS A 256 6.89 2.06 12.32
CA HIS A 256 7.27 1.24 11.18
C HIS A 256 8.15 0.08 11.66
N ASP A 257 7.77 -1.14 11.31
CA ASP A 257 8.44 -2.36 11.78
C ASP A 257 9.81 -2.60 11.15
N GLU A 258 10.07 -2.07 9.95
CA GLU A 258 11.42 -2.14 9.34
C GLU A 258 12.36 -0.99 9.76
N THR A 259 11.88 0.26 9.81
CA THR A 259 12.73 1.45 10.02
C THR A 259 12.72 1.99 11.45
N GLY A 260 11.70 1.66 12.25
CA GLY A 260 11.53 2.19 13.60
C GLY A 260 10.98 3.62 13.67
N GLU A 261 10.73 4.27 12.54
CA GLU A 261 10.17 5.62 12.49
C GLU A 261 8.65 5.60 12.75
N CYS A 262 8.11 6.68 13.33
CA CYS A 262 6.67 6.82 13.51
C CYS A 262 5.99 7.32 12.24
N ILE A 263 5.00 6.57 11.75
CA ILE A 263 4.06 7.00 10.73
C ILE A 263 2.93 7.75 11.44
N CYS A 264 2.86 9.06 11.25
CA CYS A 264 1.90 9.92 11.93
C CYS A 264 0.52 9.92 11.26
N THR A 265 -0.51 10.12 12.09
CA THR A 265 -1.86 10.35 11.61
C THR A 265 -1.99 11.73 10.96
N PRO A 266 -2.93 11.93 10.02
CA PRO A 266 -3.10 13.22 9.36
C PRO A 266 -3.28 14.37 10.35
N GLY A 267 -2.48 15.43 10.18
CA GLY A 267 -2.48 16.60 11.05
C GLY A 267 -1.39 16.59 12.13
N PHE A 268 -0.70 15.46 12.33
CA PHE A 268 0.42 15.35 13.26
C PHE A 268 1.75 15.11 12.53
N LYS A 269 2.85 15.51 13.15
CA LYS A 269 4.23 15.38 12.65
C LYS A 269 5.22 15.31 13.81
N GLY A 270 6.50 15.17 13.45
CA GLY A 270 7.61 14.99 14.40
C GLY A 270 8.02 13.53 14.49
N GLN A 271 9.18 13.26 15.08
CA GLN A 271 9.73 11.90 15.17
C GLN A 271 8.84 10.96 15.99
N THR A 272 8.04 11.52 16.89
CA THR A 272 7.10 10.79 17.76
C THR A 272 5.66 11.23 17.58
N CYS A 273 5.32 11.91 16.48
CA CYS A 273 3.97 12.40 16.17
C CYS A 273 3.36 13.30 17.25
N GLU A 274 4.19 14.10 17.92
CA GLU A 274 3.82 14.91 19.09
C GLU A 274 3.29 16.31 18.74
N THR A 275 3.57 16.80 17.52
CA THR A 275 3.20 18.16 17.06
C THR A 275 2.18 18.16 15.96
#